data_AF-A0AB34JYN5-F1
#
_entry.id   AF-A0AB34JYN5-F1
#
_cell.length_a   1.000
_cell.length_b   1.000
_cell.length_c   1.000
_cell.angle_alpha   90.00
_cell.angle_beta   90.00
_cell.angle_gamma   90.00
#
_symmetry.space_group_name_H-M   'P 1'
#
loop_
_entity.id
_entity.type
_entity.pdbx_description
1 polymer ?
#
loop_
_entity_poly.entity_id
_entity_poly.type
_entity_poly.pdbx_seq_one_letter_code
_entity_poly.pdbx_strand_id
1 'polypeptide(L)'
;MRLCEADAAAVESLHAELSSLGLADATSARALARARLAAGRPREAAAALAPLLAAPRLAAPTARLAEAVAAACAAAGLAEEAAALCSAPPLPPLEAEEEASLSATLRPAGLEEAPPRLERTLAVLKPDAVKAGLEAEITSWITQQAFEIVDIRRITLSEERARQWLQVSWGTSAGDMERRFFQEMARFYASGEIVALLLQREGAIQAWRELLGPGDPSVARKHAPATARAMWGTNKQANAAHGADSERAAQREIEFMFGEGCAVADPKLSHDSTLSDDPSPKTRVERSW
;
A
#
# COMPACT_ATOMS: atom_id res chain seq x y z
N MET A 1 -34.32 4.71 14.24
CA MET A 1 -33.09 5.01 15.02
C MET A 1 -32.57 6.34 14.52
N ARG A 2 -32.69 7.43 15.29
CA ARG A 2 -32.31 8.78 14.83
C ARG A 2 -30.79 8.88 14.90
N LEU A 3 -30.15 9.13 13.76
CA LEU A 3 -28.74 9.50 13.68
C LEU A 3 -28.56 10.85 14.39
N CYS A 4 -27.46 11.01 15.13
CA CYS A 4 -27.14 12.28 15.76
C CYS A 4 -26.77 13.30 14.67
N GLU A 5 -27.08 14.58 14.91
CA GLU A 5 -26.84 15.68 13.95
C GLU A 5 -25.35 15.82 13.56
N ALA A 6 -24.43 15.26 14.36
CA ALA A 6 -23.00 15.24 14.08
C ALA A 6 -22.61 14.37 12.86
N ASP A 7 -23.34 13.29 12.59
CA ASP A 7 -23.04 12.35 11.50
C ASP A 7 -23.54 12.85 10.14
N ALA A 8 -24.54 13.75 10.13
CA ALA A 8 -25.01 14.39 8.90
C ALA A 8 -24.00 15.45 8.41
N ALA A 9 -23.47 16.26 9.34
CA ALA A 9 -22.48 17.29 9.05
C ALA A 9 -21.14 16.70 8.57
N ALA A 10 -20.70 15.58 9.16
CA ALA A 10 -19.46 14.90 8.76
C ALA A 10 -19.53 14.38 7.32
N VAL A 11 -20.72 13.95 6.87
CA VAL A 11 -20.88 13.39 5.53
C VAL A 11 -21.16 14.47 4.47
N GLU A 12 -21.84 15.55 4.82
CA GLU A 12 -21.91 16.75 3.95
C GLU A 12 -20.53 17.38 3.76
N SER A 13 -19.71 17.42 4.82
CA SER A 13 -18.31 17.87 4.75
C SER A 13 -17.48 16.98 3.83
N LEU A 14 -17.61 15.66 3.93
CA LEU A 14 -16.85 14.71 3.10
C LEU A 14 -17.30 14.74 1.64
N HIS A 15 -18.60 14.92 1.38
CA HIS A 15 -19.13 15.04 0.01
C HIS A 15 -18.74 16.37 -0.64
N ALA A 16 -18.71 17.47 0.11
CA ALA A 16 -18.25 18.77 -0.37
C ALA A 16 -16.73 18.77 -0.63
N GLU A 17 -15.92 18.15 0.24
CA GLU A 17 -14.49 17.93 0.01
C GLU A 17 -14.25 17.09 -1.25
N LEU A 18 -14.92 15.94 -1.39
CA LEU A 18 -14.72 15.07 -2.56
C LEU A 18 -15.18 15.72 -3.88
N SER A 19 -16.24 16.52 -3.84
CA SER A 19 -16.73 17.27 -5.01
C SER A 19 -15.80 18.44 -5.38
N SER A 20 -15.22 19.13 -4.39
CA SER A 20 -14.25 20.22 -4.62
C SER A 20 -12.88 19.72 -5.09
N LEU A 21 -12.53 18.46 -4.79
CA LEU A 21 -11.31 17.81 -5.25
C LEU A 21 -11.46 17.13 -6.62
N GLY A 22 -12.65 17.12 -7.22
CA GLY A 22 -12.91 16.52 -8.53
C GLY A 22 -12.74 14.99 -8.55
N LEU A 23 -12.74 14.33 -7.38
CA LEU A 23 -12.45 12.91 -7.24
C LEU A 23 -13.70 12.07 -7.49
N ALA A 24 -14.03 11.90 -8.77
CA ALA A 24 -15.01 10.96 -9.29
C ALA A 24 -14.39 9.56 -9.52
N ASP A 25 -13.59 9.05 -8.59
CA ASP A 25 -12.92 7.75 -8.74
C ASP A 25 -13.77 6.57 -8.18
N ALA A 26 -13.61 5.40 -8.78
CA ALA A 26 -14.40 4.21 -8.45
C ALA A 26 -14.12 3.64 -7.05
N THR A 27 -13.02 4.01 -6.41
CA THR A 27 -12.66 3.56 -5.06
C THR A 27 -13.43 4.37 -4.03
N SER A 28 -13.52 5.69 -4.20
CA SER A 28 -14.28 6.61 -3.37
C SER A 28 -15.78 6.29 -3.40
N ALA A 29 -16.34 6.02 -4.58
CA ALA A 29 -17.75 5.62 -4.73
C ALA A 29 -18.06 4.27 -4.04
N ARG A 30 -17.18 3.27 -4.15
CA ARG A 30 -17.33 1.98 -3.45
C ARG A 30 -17.20 2.12 -1.94
N ALA A 31 -16.28 2.96 -1.45
CA ALA A 31 -16.10 3.21 -0.03
C ALA A 31 -17.34 3.89 0.58
N LEU A 32 -17.87 4.91 -0.11
CA LEU A 32 -19.09 5.60 0.30
C LEU A 32 -20.30 4.65 0.33
N ALA A 33 -20.48 3.85 -0.72
CA ALA A 33 -21.57 2.87 -0.78
C ALA A 33 -21.51 1.85 0.37
N ARG A 34 -20.32 1.34 0.70
CA ARG A 34 -20.11 0.42 1.84
C ARG A 34 -20.46 1.09 3.17
N ALA A 35 -20.03 2.34 3.38
CA ALA A 35 -20.33 3.08 4.60
C ALA A 35 -21.84 3.31 4.76
N ARG A 36 -22.55 3.69 3.68
CA ARG A 36 -24.01 3.87 3.69
C ARG A 36 -24.76 2.57 3.93
N LEU A 37 -24.30 1.47 3.34
CA LEU A 37 -24.87 0.15 3.53
C LEU A 37 -24.73 -0.30 4.99
N ALA A 38 -23.54 -0.13 5.59
CA ALA A 38 -23.29 -0.43 7.00
C ALA A 38 -24.14 0.43 7.96
N ALA A 39 -24.46 1.67 7.56
CA ALA A 39 -25.33 2.57 8.31
C ALA A 39 -26.84 2.28 8.13
N GLY A 40 -27.22 1.22 7.40
CA GLY A 40 -28.63 0.89 7.14
C GLY A 40 -29.33 1.89 6.22
N ARG A 41 -28.58 2.59 5.35
CA ARG A 41 -29.09 3.58 4.39
C ARG A 41 -28.94 3.05 2.94
N PRO A 42 -29.70 2.00 2.54
CA PRO A 42 -29.48 1.31 1.27
C PRO A 42 -29.77 2.18 0.03
N ARG A 43 -30.73 3.11 0.11
CA ARG A 43 -31.04 4.03 -1.00
C ARG A 43 -29.88 4.96 -1.33
N GLU A 44 -29.17 5.43 -0.30
CA GLU A 44 -27.99 6.28 -0.48
C GLU A 44 -26.76 5.49 -0.89
N ALA A 45 -26.67 4.23 -0.45
CA ALA A 45 -25.67 3.31 -0.97
C ALA A 45 -25.85 3.07 -2.48
N ALA A 46 -27.10 2.90 -2.94
CA ALA A 46 -27.44 2.76 -4.35
C ALA A 46 -27.10 4.03 -5.15
N ALA A 47 -27.45 5.21 -4.62
CA ALA A 47 -27.10 6.50 -5.24
C ALA A 47 -25.58 6.70 -5.38
N ALA A 48 -24.80 6.27 -4.38
CA ALA A 48 -23.34 6.33 -4.42
C ALA A 48 -22.72 5.37 -5.47
N LEU A 49 -23.40 4.26 -5.80
CA LEU A 49 -22.96 3.32 -6.84
C LEU A 49 -23.45 3.65 -8.24
N ALA A 50 -24.51 4.45 -8.37
CA ALA A 50 -25.14 4.77 -9.66
C ALA A 50 -24.15 5.24 -10.75
N PRO A 51 -23.14 6.09 -10.45
CA PRO A 51 -22.15 6.50 -11.44
C PRO A 51 -21.28 5.34 -11.95
N LEU A 52 -21.02 4.33 -11.11
CA LEU A 52 -20.24 3.14 -11.47
C LEU A 52 -21.06 2.13 -12.27
N LEU A 53 -22.37 2.10 -12.05
CA LEU A 53 -23.32 1.20 -12.70
C LEU A 53 -23.64 1.62 -14.14
N ALA A 54 -23.43 2.90 -14.46
CA ALA A 54 -23.55 3.43 -15.81
C ALA A 54 -22.37 3.02 -16.72
N ALA A 55 -21.32 2.39 -16.18
CA ALA A 55 -20.18 1.93 -16.97
C ALA A 55 -20.57 0.71 -17.83
N PRO A 56 -20.12 0.64 -19.11
CA PRO A 56 -20.46 -0.46 -20.01
C PRO A 56 -19.92 -1.83 -19.56
N ARG A 57 -18.95 -1.85 -18.64
CA ARG A 57 -18.42 -3.07 -18.01
C ARG A 57 -18.16 -2.83 -16.53
N LEU A 58 -18.77 -3.65 -15.68
CA LEU A 58 -18.57 -3.59 -14.23
C LEU A 58 -17.39 -4.46 -13.82
N ALA A 59 -16.44 -3.88 -13.09
CA ALA A 59 -15.40 -4.66 -12.41
C ALA A 59 -16.03 -5.61 -11.38
N ALA A 60 -15.49 -6.82 -11.24
CA ALA A 60 -16.02 -7.85 -10.33
C ALA A 60 -16.28 -7.38 -8.88
N PRO A 61 -15.43 -6.53 -8.27
CA PRO A 61 -15.70 -5.99 -6.93
C PRO A 61 -16.91 -5.04 -6.88
N THR A 62 -17.19 -4.32 -7.97
CA THR A 62 -18.33 -3.41 -8.09
C THR A 62 -19.63 -4.19 -8.28
N ALA A 63 -19.61 -5.26 -9.08
CA ALA A 63 -20.76 -6.15 -9.27
C ALA A 63 -21.19 -6.81 -7.95
N ARG A 64 -20.24 -7.37 -7.18
CA ARG A 64 -20.54 -7.97 -5.86
C ARG A 64 -21.10 -6.96 -4.85
N LEU A 65 -20.63 -5.71 -4.91
CA LEU A 65 -21.15 -4.64 -4.05
C LEU A 65 -22.55 -4.20 -4.49
N ALA A 66 -22.82 -4.14 -5.79
CA ALA A 66 -24.15 -3.84 -6.33
C ALA A 66 -25.19 -4.90 -5.93
N GLU A 67 -24.83 -6.19 -5.99
CA GLU A 67 -25.68 -7.29 -5.50
C GLU A 67 -26.03 -7.14 -4.02
N ALA A 68 -25.04 -6.81 -3.18
CA ALA A 68 -25.26 -6.61 -1.74
C ALA A 68 -26.17 -5.40 -1.46
N VAL A 69 -26.01 -4.30 -2.20
CA VAL A 69 -26.87 -3.12 -2.08
C VAL A 69 -28.29 -3.42 -2.61
N ALA A 70 -28.43 -4.18 -3.69
CA ALA A 70 -29.72 -4.57 -4.25
C ALA A 70 -30.53 -5.43 -3.27
N ALA A 71 -29.87 -6.40 -2.63
CA ALA A 71 -30.48 -7.21 -1.59
C ALA A 71 -30.97 -6.37 -0.40
N ALA A 72 -30.19 -5.38 0.02
CA ALA A 72 -30.57 -4.46 1.11
C ALA A 72 -31.72 -3.52 0.72
N CYS A 73 -31.75 -3.04 -0.53
CA CYS A 73 -32.89 -2.28 -1.07
C CYS A 73 -34.18 -3.12 -1.08
N ALA A 74 -34.10 -4.38 -1.55
CA ALA A 74 -35.24 -5.29 -1.56
C ALA A 74 -35.79 -5.55 -0.14
N ALA A 75 -34.90 -5.79 0.83
CA ALA A 75 -35.28 -5.98 2.23
C ALA A 75 -35.92 -4.72 2.86
N ALA A 76 -35.61 -3.53 2.35
CA ALA A 76 -36.18 -2.26 2.78
C ALA A 76 -37.46 -1.87 2.02
N GLY A 77 -37.98 -2.73 1.13
CA GLY A 77 -39.16 -2.43 0.31
C GLY A 77 -38.91 -1.47 -0.86
N LEU A 78 -37.64 -1.24 -1.22
CA LEU A 78 -37.20 -0.37 -2.32
C LEU A 78 -37.03 -1.19 -3.61
N ALA A 79 -38.15 -1.67 -4.16
CA ALA A 79 -38.15 -2.60 -5.28
C ALA A 79 -37.61 -2.00 -6.59
N GLU A 80 -37.84 -0.70 -6.84
CA GLU A 80 -37.35 -0.02 -8.04
C GLU A 80 -35.83 0.14 -8.02
N GLU A 81 -35.27 0.55 -6.88
CA GLU A 81 -33.82 0.68 -6.70
C GLU A 81 -33.11 -0.68 -6.76
N ALA A 82 -33.74 -1.74 -6.23
CA ALA A 82 -33.20 -3.10 -6.32
C ALA A 82 -33.20 -3.61 -7.78
N ALA A 83 -34.27 -3.37 -8.54
CA ALA A 83 -34.36 -3.78 -9.94
C ALA A 83 -33.35 -3.04 -10.83
N ALA A 84 -33.11 -1.75 -10.57
CA ALA A 84 -32.12 -0.95 -11.29
C ALA A 84 -30.67 -1.44 -11.09
N LEU A 85 -30.38 -2.04 -9.93
CA LEU A 85 -29.07 -2.61 -9.61
C LEU A 85 -28.83 -4.00 -10.24
N CYS A 86 -29.91 -4.75 -10.49
CA CYS A 86 -29.86 -6.13 -10.98
C CYS A 86 -29.96 -6.26 -12.51
N SER A 87 -30.04 -5.15 -13.27
CA SER A 87 -30.23 -5.17 -14.73
C SER A 87 -28.93 -5.20 -15.55
N ALA A 88 -27.76 -5.37 -14.93
CA ALA A 88 -26.49 -5.45 -15.65
C ALA A 88 -26.24 -6.89 -16.20
N PRO A 89 -26.02 -7.07 -17.51
CA PRO A 89 -25.77 -8.40 -18.07
C PRO A 89 -24.45 -8.99 -17.55
N PRO A 90 -24.39 -10.30 -17.22
CA PRO A 90 -23.14 -10.95 -16.87
C PRO A 90 -22.21 -11.02 -18.09
N LEU A 91 -20.91 -10.76 -17.88
CA LEU A 91 -19.90 -10.79 -18.93
C LEU A 91 -19.59 -12.24 -19.35
N PRO A 92 -19.46 -12.54 -20.66
CA PRO A 92 -18.77 -13.75 -21.10
C PRO A 92 -17.28 -13.68 -20.72
N PRO A 93 -16.60 -14.83 -20.48
CA PRO A 93 -15.17 -14.85 -20.23
C PRO A 93 -14.43 -14.30 -21.46
N LEU A 94 -13.50 -13.36 -21.23
CA LEU A 94 -12.66 -12.80 -22.29
C LEU A 94 -11.61 -13.84 -22.70
N GLU A 95 -11.43 -14.04 -24.00
CA GLU A 95 -10.26 -14.77 -24.50
C GLU A 95 -9.02 -13.88 -24.37
N ALA A 96 -7.89 -14.49 -24.01
CA ALA A 96 -6.67 -13.80 -23.58
C ALA A 96 -6.14 -12.74 -24.57
N GLU A 97 -6.46 -12.88 -25.86
CA GLU A 97 -6.05 -11.95 -26.91
C GLU A 97 -6.87 -10.65 -26.92
N GLU A 98 -8.16 -10.70 -26.56
CA GLU A 98 -9.00 -9.50 -26.41
C GLU A 98 -8.62 -8.71 -25.15
N GLU A 99 -8.21 -9.37 -24.08
CA GLU A 99 -7.76 -8.74 -22.82
C GLU A 99 -6.47 -7.93 -23.02
N ALA A 100 -5.54 -8.44 -23.85
CA ALA A 100 -4.32 -7.74 -24.25
C ALA A 100 -4.61 -6.53 -25.16
N SER A 101 -5.54 -6.69 -26.12
CA SER A 101 -5.93 -5.63 -27.07
C SER A 101 -6.74 -4.50 -26.41
N LEU A 102 -7.62 -4.83 -25.46
CA LEU A 102 -8.38 -3.86 -24.67
C LEU A 102 -7.50 -3.13 -23.66
N SER A 103 -6.52 -3.79 -23.02
CA SER A 103 -5.54 -3.11 -22.15
C SER A 103 -4.69 -2.07 -22.90
N ALA A 104 -4.39 -2.32 -24.18
CA ALA A 104 -3.68 -1.36 -25.02
C ALA A 104 -4.54 -0.16 -25.45
N THR A 105 -5.85 -0.37 -25.62
CA THR A 105 -6.77 0.63 -26.18
C THR A 105 -7.49 1.48 -25.12
N LEU A 106 -7.63 0.98 -23.88
CA LEU A 106 -8.38 1.62 -22.78
C LEU A 106 -7.51 2.36 -21.76
N ARG A 107 -6.30 2.80 -22.11
CA ARG A 107 -5.60 3.76 -21.23
C ARG A 107 -6.38 5.08 -21.21
N PRO A 108 -6.90 5.52 -20.04
CA PRO A 108 -7.67 6.74 -19.96
C PRO A 108 -6.79 7.95 -20.29
N ALA A 109 -7.23 8.78 -21.23
CA ALA A 109 -6.64 10.10 -21.43
C ALA A 109 -6.94 10.96 -20.19
N GLY A 110 -5.95 11.15 -19.32
CA GLY A 110 -6.03 12.16 -18.25
C GLY A 110 -5.66 11.73 -16.83
N LEU A 111 -5.25 10.47 -16.59
CA LEU A 111 -4.44 10.14 -15.41
C LEU A 111 -3.09 9.67 -15.93
N GLU A 112 -2.08 10.54 -15.91
CA GLU A 112 -0.70 10.07 -16.00
C GLU A 112 -0.50 9.13 -14.81
N GLU A 113 -0.50 7.81 -15.05
CA GLU A 113 0.41 6.97 -14.28
C GLU A 113 1.76 7.65 -14.41
N ALA A 114 2.29 8.11 -13.27
CA ALA A 114 3.68 8.52 -13.19
C ALA A 114 4.49 7.50 -14.01
N PRO A 115 5.29 7.94 -15.01
CA PRO A 115 6.08 7.00 -15.82
C PRO A 115 6.79 6.03 -14.88
N PRO A 116 6.99 4.75 -15.25
CA PRO A 116 7.59 3.74 -14.39
C PRO A 116 8.85 4.32 -13.76
N ARG A 117 8.69 4.74 -12.50
CA ARG A 117 9.71 5.47 -11.76
C ARG A 117 10.27 4.46 -10.79
N LEU A 118 11.57 4.27 -10.91
CA LEU A 118 12.33 3.53 -9.95
C LEU A 118 12.17 4.23 -8.59
N GLU A 119 11.49 3.57 -7.66
CA GLU A 119 11.25 4.06 -6.31
C GLU A 119 12.11 3.28 -5.33
N ARG A 120 12.55 3.97 -4.28
CA ARG A 120 13.16 3.33 -3.11
C ARG A 120 12.20 3.33 -1.92
N THR A 121 12.17 2.24 -1.20
CA THR A 121 11.41 2.09 0.04
C THR A 121 12.26 1.48 1.14
N LEU A 122 11.80 1.61 2.37
CA LEU A 122 12.42 0.98 3.53
C LEU A 122 11.69 -0.32 3.88
N ALA A 123 12.46 -1.39 4.06
CA ALA A 123 12.03 -2.55 4.83
C ALA A 123 12.84 -2.63 6.13
N VAL A 124 12.18 -2.88 7.25
CA VAL A 124 12.84 -3.17 8.52
C VAL A 124 12.39 -4.52 9.02
N LEU A 125 13.33 -5.45 9.16
CA LEU A 125 13.14 -6.70 9.88
C LEU A 125 13.28 -6.40 11.36
N LYS A 126 12.21 -6.66 12.09
CA LYS A 126 12.08 -6.38 13.51
C LYS A 126 12.88 -7.38 14.36
N PRO A 127 13.12 -7.06 15.65
CA PRO A 127 13.96 -7.92 16.50
C PRO A 127 13.47 -9.35 16.65
N ASP A 128 12.16 -9.60 16.55
CA ASP A 128 11.59 -10.94 16.53
C ASP A 128 12.04 -11.76 15.32
N ALA A 129 12.00 -11.18 14.11
CA ALA A 129 12.44 -11.85 12.90
C ALA A 129 13.95 -12.12 12.92
N VAL A 130 14.74 -11.13 13.37
CA VAL A 130 16.19 -11.25 13.46
C VAL A 130 16.59 -12.31 14.49
N LYS A 131 15.98 -12.28 15.68
CA LYS A 131 16.24 -13.28 16.74
C LYS A 131 15.83 -14.70 16.33
N ALA A 132 14.80 -14.83 15.50
CA ALA A 132 14.37 -16.11 14.94
C ALA A 132 15.28 -16.62 13.79
N GLY A 133 16.29 -15.86 13.37
CA GLY A 133 17.18 -16.24 12.27
C GLY A 133 16.55 -16.16 10.88
N LEU A 134 15.45 -15.40 10.73
CA LEU A 134 14.66 -15.34 9.48
C LEU A 134 15.24 -14.37 8.44
N GLU A 135 16.34 -13.69 8.73
CA GLU A 135 16.92 -12.67 7.84
C GLU A 135 17.24 -13.20 6.44
N ALA A 136 17.92 -14.34 6.33
CA ALA A 136 18.28 -14.93 5.04
C ALA A 136 17.04 -15.38 4.24
N GLU A 137 16.02 -15.88 4.94
CA GLU A 137 14.77 -16.32 4.33
C GLU A 137 13.98 -15.12 3.79
N ILE A 138 13.81 -14.07 4.61
CA ILE A 138 13.06 -12.86 4.24
C ILE A 138 13.78 -12.10 3.12
N THR A 139 15.11 -11.96 3.19
CA THR A 139 15.90 -11.30 2.12
C THR A 139 15.80 -12.07 0.80
N SER A 140 15.92 -13.40 0.83
CA SER A 140 15.72 -14.23 -0.37
C SER A 140 14.29 -14.14 -0.90
N TRP A 141 13.29 -14.03 -0.03
CA TRP A 141 11.91 -13.87 -0.47
C TRP A 141 11.69 -12.49 -1.11
N ILE A 142 12.25 -11.42 -0.54
CA ILE A 142 12.17 -10.06 -1.10
C ILE A 142 12.73 -10.01 -2.53
N THR A 143 13.89 -10.63 -2.77
CA THR A 143 14.48 -10.67 -4.12
C THR A 143 13.64 -11.47 -5.11
N GLN A 144 12.99 -12.55 -4.67
CA GLN A 144 12.02 -13.30 -5.48
C GLN A 144 10.78 -12.47 -5.83
N GLN A 145 10.45 -11.44 -5.04
CA GLN A 145 9.38 -10.47 -5.35
C GLN A 145 9.85 -9.31 -6.24
N ALA A 146 10.97 -9.48 -6.94
CA ALA A 146 11.56 -8.52 -7.89
C ALA A 146 11.97 -7.18 -7.25
N PHE A 147 12.31 -7.18 -5.96
CA PHE A 147 13.00 -6.04 -5.35
C PHE A 147 14.51 -6.21 -5.50
N GLU A 148 15.17 -5.12 -5.88
CA GLU A 148 16.60 -4.96 -5.69
C GLU A 148 16.87 -4.51 -4.26
N ILE A 149 17.87 -5.11 -3.61
CA ILE A 149 18.33 -4.67 -2.29
C ILE A 149 19.57 -3.79 -2.53
N VAL A 150 19.43 -2.49 -2.33
CA VAL A 150 20.48 -1.49 -2.61
C VAL A 150 21.50 -1.41 -1.48
N ASP A 151 21.03 -1.46 -0.23
CA ASP A 151 21.87 -1.42 0.97
C ASP A 151 21.19 -2.22 2.10
N ILE A 152 21.99 -2.84 2.98
CA ILE A 152 21.53 -3.57 4.16
C ILE A 152 22.34 -3.10 5.36
N ARG A 153 21.64 -2.73 6.44
CA ARG A 153 22.28 -2.32 7.71
C ARG A 153 21.69 -3.05 8.89
N ARG A 154 22.58 -3.60 9.71
CA ARG A 154 22.25 -4.17 11.03
C ARG A 154 22.41 -3.08 12.08
N ILE A 155 21.36 -2.83 12.86
CA ILE A 155 21.29 -1.69 13.76
C ILE A 155 20.76 -2.14 15.12
N THR A 156 21.45 -1.75 16.19
CA THR A 156 20.95 -1.86 17.57
C THR A 156 20.51 -0.49 18.03
N LEU A 157 19.21 -0.32 18.26
CA LEU A 157 18.64 0.96 18.71
C LEU A 157 18.68 1.04 20.24
N SER A 158 19.15 2.18 20.79
CA SER A 158 18.86 2.51 22.19
C SER A 158 17.36 2.80 22.34
N GLU A 159 16.81 2.71 23.56
CA GLU A 159 15.39 3.02 23.79
C GLU A 159 15.04 4.46 23.35
N GLU A 160 15.95 5.41 23.55
CA GLU A 160 15.79 6.79 23.07
C GLU A 160 15.70 6.85 21.53
N ARG A 161 16.64 6.20 20.84
CA ARG A 161 16.65 6.20 19.37
C ARG A 161 15.47 5.41 18.80
N ALA A 162 15.00 4.38 19.49
CA ALA A 162 13.78 3.64 19.14
C ALA A 162 12.52 4.51 19.27
N ARG A 163 12.44 5.41 20.26
CA ARG A 163 11.35 6.40 20.34
C ARG A 163 11.42 7.40 19.19
N GLN A 164 12.61 7.90 18.85
CA GLN A 164 12.79 8.78 17.71
C GLN A 164 12.37 8.09 16.40
N TRP A 165 12.77 6.83 16.22
CA TRP A 165 12.33 6.00 15.09
C TRP A 165 10.81 5.93 15.00
N LEU A 166 10.13 5.60 16.10
CA LEU A 166 8.67 5.52 16.09
C LEU A 166 7.98 6.87 15.82
N GLN A 167 8.56 7.99 16.26
CA GLN A 167 8.06 9.33 15.92
C GLN A 167 8.21 9.61 14.42
N VAL A 168 9.32 9.19 13.81
CA VAL A 168 9.54 9.34 12.37
C VAL A 168 8.57 8.48 11.56
N SER A 169 8.34 7.23 12.00
CA SER A 169 7.53 6.24 11.28
C SER A 169 6.02 6.42 11.46
N TRP A 170 5.56 6.77 12.67
CA TRP A 170 4.12 6.86 13.00
C TRP A 170 3.62 8.30 13.20
N GLY A 171 4.52 9.28 13.29
CA GLY A 171 4.16 10.67 13.57
C GLY A 171 3.93 10.97 15.06
N THR A 172 3.44 12.17 15.35
CA THR A 172 3.42 12.77 16.70
C THR A 172 2.07 12.69 17.43
N SER A 173 1.05 12.09 16.84
CA SER A 173 -0.28 12.06 17.46
C SER A 173 -0.38 10.86 18.41
N ALA A 174 -0.41 11.12 19.71
CA ALA A 174 -0.69 10.07 20.68
C ALA A 174 -1.52 10.59 21.86
N GLY A 175 -2.78 10.16 21.94
CA GLY A 175 -3.54 10.12 23.20
C GLY A 175 -2.97 9.06 24.16
N ASP A 176 -3.50 8.93 25.38
CA ASP A 176 -2.88 8.09 26.43
C ASP A 176 -2.75 6.59 26.10
N MET A 177 -3.69 6.00 25.36
CA MET A 177 -3.59 4.60 24.90
C MET A 177 -2.50 4.40 23.84
N GLU A 178 -2.42 5.36 22.92
CA GLU A 178 -1.43 5.43 21.85
C GLU A 178 -0.03 5.64 22.46
N ARG A 179 0.05 6.39 23.56
CA ARG A 179 1.28 6.62 24.33
C ARG A 179 1.81 5.38 25.05
N ARG A 180 0.94 4.54 25.64
CA ARG A 180 1.39 3.27 26.26
C ARG A 180 1.91 2.30 25.23
N PHE A 181 1.16 2.08 24.16
CA PHE A 181 1.60 1.21 23.06
C PHE A 181 2.90 1.69 22.42
N PHE A 182 3.04 3.01 22.23
CA PHE A 182 4.27 3.62 21.74
C PHE A 182 5.49 3.29 22.63
N GLN A 183 5.34 3.37 23.97
CA GLN A 183 6.43 3.03 24.89
C GLN A 183 6.82 1.55 24.83
N GLU A 184 5.83 0.66 24.75
CA GLU A 184 6.07 -0.79 24.61
C GLU A 184 6.76 -1.11 23.27
N MET A 185 6.32 -0.46 22.19
CA MET A 185 6.95 -0.56 20.88
C MET A 185 8.39 -0.03 20.87
N ALA A 186 8.68 1.05 21.58
CA ALA A 186 10.03 1.59 21.66
C ALA A 186 10.98 0.60 22.36
N ARG A 187 10.53 0.03 23.49
CA ARG A 187 11.27 -1.01 24.21
C ARG A 187 11.45 -2.26 23.36
N PHE A 188 10.45 -2.62 22.55
CA PHE A 188 10.55 -3.72 21.62
C PHE A 188 11.63 -3.51 20.57
N TYR A 189 11.63 -2.36 19.89
CA TYR A 189 12.67 -2.02 18.91
C TYR A 189 14.08 -1.94 19.53
N ALA A 190 14.17 -1.59 20.81
CA ALA A 190 15.43 -1.59 21.56
C ALA A 190 15.82 -2.94 22.17
N SER A 191 14.96 -3.98 22.07
CA SER A 191 15.18 -5.28 22.73
C SER A 191 16.19 -6.19 22.00
N GLY A 192 16.61 -5.82 20.79
CA GLY A 192 17.54 -6.58 19.98
C GLY A 192 17.91 -5.83 18.70
N GLU A 193 18.64 -6.51 17.84
CA GLU A 193 19.04 -5.98 16.54
C GLU A 193 17.84 -5.91 15.59
N ILE A 194 17.83 -4.88 14.76
CA ILE A 194 17.00 -4.81 13.56
C ILE A 194 17.89 -4.89 12.32
N VAL A 195 17.30 -5.28 11.21
CA VAL A 195 17.95 -5.21 9.89
C VAL A 195 17.12 -4.28 9.00
N ALA A 196 17.71 -3.16 8.62
CA ALA A 196 17.13 -2.21 7.67
C ALA A 196 17.62 -2.54 6.26
N LEU A 197 16.72 -2.57 5.30
CA LEU A 197 17.02 -2.78 3.89
C LEU A 197 16.48 -1.59 3.10
N LEU A 198 17.35 -1.03 2.26
CA LEU A 198 16.96 -0.09 1.23
C LEU A 198 16.56 -0.90 0.00
N LEU A 199 15.26 -0.93 -0.28
CA LEU A 199 14.71 -1.69 -1.39
C LEU A 199 14.44 -0.77 -2.57
N GLN A 200 14.60 -1.27 -3.79
CA GLN A 200 14.38 -0.53 -5.03
C GLN A 200 13.58 -1.36 -6.02
N ARG A 201 12.54 -0.75 -6.60
CA ARG A 201 11.64 -1.33 -7.61
C ARG A 201 10.76 -0.24 -8.20
N GLU A 202 10.22 -0.45 -9.39
CA GLU A 202 9.06 0.34 -9.84
C GLU A 202 7.87 0.15 -8.88
N GLY A 203 7.34 1.26 -8.35
CA GLY A 203 6.25 1.24 -7.35
C GLY A 203 6.62 0.55 -6.04
N ALA A 204 7.90 0.60 -5.64
CA ALA A 204 8.45 -0.14 -4.50
C ALA A 204 7.65 0.04 -3.21
N ILE A 205 7.18 1.25 -2.93
CA ILE A 205 6.48 1.55 -1.67
C ILE A 205 5.15 0.79 -1.62
N GLN A 206 4.34 0.90 -2.66
CA GLN A 206 3.07 0.20 -2.74
C GLN A 206 3.27 -1.32 -2.74
N ALA A 207 4.16 -1.82 -3.60
CA ALA A 207 4.43 -3.25 -3.71
C ALA A 207 4.90 -3.84 -2.37
N TRP A 208 5.76 -3.13 -1.63
CA TRP A 208 6.21 -3.60 -0.32
C TRP A 208 5.10 -3.63 0.72
N ARG A 209 4.19 -2.65 0.71
CA ARG A 209 3.03 -2.63 1.62
C ARG A 209 2.07 -3.79 1.36
N GLU A 210 1.82 -4.11 0.09
CA GLU A 210 0.99 -5.26 -0.30
C GLU A 210 1.62 -6.57 0.18
N LEU A 211 2.93 -6.72 0.02
CA LEU A 211 3.70 -7.87 0.49
C LEU A 211 3.80 -7.96 2.02
N LEU A 212 3.79 -6.84 2.73
CA LEU A 212 3.73 -6.83 4.20
C LEU A 212 2.40 -7.38 4.71
N GLY A 213 1.29 -7.00 4.07
CA GLY A 213 -0.04 -7.38 4.50
C GLY A 213 -0.53 -6.69 5.79
N PRO A 214 -1.68 -7.12 6.33
CA PRO A 214 -2.29 -6.53 7.52
C PRO A 214 -1.35 -6.49 8.73
N GLY A 215 -1.37 -5.40 9.50
CA GLY A 215 -0.49 -5.19 10.66
C GLY A 215 -0.65 -6.23 11.78
N ASP A 216 -1.81 -6.89 11.87
CA ASP A 216 -2.06 -8.03 12.75
C ASP A 216 -1.83 -9.36 12.00
N PRO A 217 -0.82 -10.16 12.39
CA PRO A 217 -0.54 -11.46 11.77
C PRO A 217 -1.73 -12.42 11.74
N SER A 218 -2.63 -12.36 12.71
CA SER A 218 -3.82 -13.22 12.76
C SER A 218 -4.84 -12.85 11.70
N VAL A 219 -4.94 -11.57 11.36
CA VAL A 219 -5.75 -11.06 10.25
C VAL A 219 -5.06 -11.37 8.92
N ALA A 220 -3.73 -11.17 8.85
CA ALA A 220 -2.93 -11.47 7.67
C ALA A 220 -3.05 -12.96 7.27
N ARG A 221 -2.92 -13.90 8.22
CA ARG A 221 -3.09 -15.33 7.94
C ARG A 221 -4.47 -15.70 7.38
N LYS A 222 -5.52 -14.98 7.78
CA LYS A 222 -6.90 -15.25 7.33
C LYS A 222 -7.19 -14.69 5.94
N HIS A 223 -6.65 -13.51 5.62
CA HIS A 223 -7.06 -12.75 4.43
C HIS A 223 -5.96 -12.59 3.37
N ALA A 224 -4.70 -12.74 3.76
CA ALA A 224 -3.52 -12.56 2.90
C ALA A 224 -2.37 -13.48 3.34
N PRO A 225 -2.54 -14.82 3.27
CA PRO A 225 -1.61 -15.79 3.87
C PRO A 225 -0.19 -15.78 3.27
N ALA A 226 -0.03 -15.28 2.04
CA ALA A 226 1.27 -15.17 1.37
C ALA A 226 2.05 -13.89 1.72
N THR A 227 1.60 -13.12 2.72
CA THR A 227 2.27 -11.87 3.13
C THR A 227 3.27 -12.08 4.26
N ALA A 228 4.26 -11.20 4.36
CA ALA A 228 5.36 -11.31 5.33
C ALA A 228 4.84 -11.42 6.78
N ARG A 229 3.84 -10.60 7.14
CA ARG A 229 3.25 -10.63 8.50
C ARG A 229 2.45 -11.89 8.75
N ALA A 230 1.88 -12.52 7.71
CA ALA A 230 1.20 -13.80 7.86
C ALA A 230 2.18 -14.95 8.11
N MET A 231 3.25 -15.00 7.31
CA MET A 231 4.26 -16.07 7.33
C MET A 231 5.15 -16.03 8.58
N TRP A 232 5.61 -14.84 8.98
CA TRP A 232 6.63 -14.70 10.04
C TRP A 232 6.17 -13.94 11.27
N GLY A 233 5.03 -13.24 11.20
CA GLY A 233 4.52 -12.46 12.33
C GLY A 233 3.87 -13.31 13.42
N THR A 234 4.16 -12.99 14.68
CA THR A 234 3.59 -13.69 15.85
C THR A 234 2.39 -12.95 16.45
N ASN A 235 2.49 -11.63 16.63
CA ASN A 235 1.43 -10.77 17.15
C ASN A 235 1.55 -9.33 16.60
N LYS A 236 0.69 -8.41 17.04
CA LYS A 236 0.64 -7.02 16.51
C LYS A 236 1.96 -6.25 16.68
N GLN A 237 2.68 -6.48 17.77
CA GLN A 237 3.95 -5.82 18.07
C GLN A 237 5.12 -6.53 17.34
N ALA A 238 5.20 -7.84 17.51
CA ALA A 238 6.16 -8.75 16.88
C ALA A 238 5.55 -9.34 15.59
N ASN A 239 5.40 -8.48 14.58
CA ASN A 239 4.86 -8.83 13.28
C ASN A 239 5.94 -8.97 12.20
N ALA A 240 7.18 -9.29 12.58
CA ALA A 240 8.34 -9.53 11.72
C ALA A 240 8.88 -8.34 10.90
N ALA A 241 8.03 -7.53 10.26
CA ALA A 241 8.49 -6.51 9.31
C ALA A 241 7.69 -5.19 9.33
N HIS A 242 8.41 -4.10 9.04
CA HIS A 242 7.90 -2.74 8.85
C HIS A 242 8.23 -2.20 7.46
N GLY A 243 7.44 -1.24 7.00
CA GLY A 243 7.69 -0.47 5.80
C GLY A 243 6.87 0.81 5.80
N ALA A 244 7.34 1.79 5.01
CA ALA A 244 6.73 3.10 4.92
C ALA A 244 5.31 3.06 4.35
N ASP A 245 4.52 4.09 4.67
CA ASP A 245 3.13 4.22 4.21
C ASP A 245 2.91 5.13 3.00
N SER A 246 3.92 5.93 2.68
CA SER A 246 3.90 6.99 1.68
C SER A 246 5.33 7.33 1.26
N GLU A 247 5.50 7.96 0.09
CA GLU A 247 6.81 8.48 -0.35
C GLU A 247 7.45 9.39 0.70
N ARG A 248 6.65 10.28 1.29
CA ARG A 248 7.12 11.21 2.32
C ARG A 248 7.59 10.46 3.57
N ALA A 249 6.92 9.38 3.97
CA ALA A 249 7.37 8.55 5.07
C ALA A 249 8.63 7.78 4.69
N ALA A 250 8.68 7.16 3.51
CA ALA A 250 9.84 6.44 3.01
C ALA A 250 11.09 7.32 3.04
N GLN A 251 10.99 8.57 2.60
CA GLN A 251 12.12 9.51 2.60
C GLN A 251 12.66 9.75 4.01
N ARG A 252 11.78 10.08 4.97
CA ARG A 252 12.20 10.34 6.36
C ARG A 252 12.75 9.09 7.04
N GLU A 253 12.13 7.95 6.79
CA GLU A 253 12.53 6.68 7.39
C GLU A 253 13.87 6.17 6.84
N ILE A 254 14.07 6.29 5.52
CA ILE A 254 15.35 5.96 4.87
C ILE A 254 16.46 6.87 5.39
N GLU A 255 16.21 8.18 5.44
CA GLU A 255 17.18 9.16 5.95
C GLU A 255 17.57 8.84 7.41
N PHE A 256 16.61 8.46 8.25
CA PHE A 256 16.87 8.06 9.63
C PHE A 256 17.79 6.83 9.76
N MET A 257 17.62 5.83 8.88
CA MET A 257 18.36 4.56 8.93
C MET A 257 19.67 4.58 8.16
N PHE A 258 19.72 5.27 7.01
CA PHE A 258 20.83 5.24 6.06
C PHE A 258 21.64 6.54 6.02
N GLY A 259 21.10 7.64 6.54
CA GLY A 259 21.70 8.97 6.50
C GLY A 259 21.24 9.81 5.30
N GLU A 260 21.68 11.08 5.27
CA GLU A 260 21.38 12.02 4.18
C GLU A 260 21.98 11.54 2.85
N GLY A 261 21.22 11.67 1.75
CA GLY A 261 21.68 11.34 0.38
C GLY A 261 21.14 10.04 -0.22
N CYS A 262 20.53 9.14 0.56
CA CYS A 262 19.77 8.00 0.05
C CYS A 262 18.35 8.45 -0.37
N ALA A 263 18.21 9.12 -1.52
CA ALA A 263 16.92 9.67 -1.98
C ALA A 263 15.95 8.58 -2.49
N VAL A 264 14.64 8.78 -2.27
CA VAL A 264 13.52 7.90 -2.65
C VAL A 264 13.29 7.81 -4.16
N ALA A 265 13.71 8.83 -4.91
CA ALA A 265 13.64 8.85 -6.36
C ALA A 265 14.97 9.35 -6.93
N ASP A 266 15.66 8.51 -7.69
CA ASP A 266 16.74 8.95 -8.56
C ASP A 266 16.17 9.11 -9.98
N PRO A 267 15.94 10.34 -10.48
CA PRO A 267 15.52 10.56 -11.86
C PRO A 267 16.58 10.18 -12.91
N LYS A 268 17.76 9.67 -12.48
CA LYS A 268 18.92 9.38 -13.33
C LYS A 268 19.20 7.89 -13.55
N LEU A 269 18.40 6.98 -13.01
CA LEU A 269 18.57 5.54 -13.23
C LEU A 269 17.52 5.04 -14.24
N SER A 270 17.45 5.66 -15.42
CA SER A 270 16.95 4.98 -16.61
C SER A 270 18.04 3.99 -17.03
N HIS A 271 17.68 2.72 -17.24
CA HIS A 271 18.54 1.67 -17.78
C HIS A 271 19.42 2.20 -18.93
N ASP A 272 20.69 2.48 -18.66
CA ASP A 272 21.69 2.58 -19.72
C ASP A 272 22.39 1.22 -19.83
N SER A 273 21.70 0.29 -20.49
CA SER A 273 22.33 -0.91 -21.03
C SER A 273 22.82 -0.60 -22.44
N THR A 274 23.70 0.38 -22.60
CA THR A 274 24.59 0.41 -23.77
C THR A 274 25.92 -0.21 -23.39
N LEU A 275 26.06 -1.48 -23.80
CA LEU A 275 27.34 -2.16 -24.01
C LEU A 275 28.32 -1.19 -24.68
N SER A 276 29.28 -0.70 -23.91
CA SER A 276 30.50 -0.11 -24.44
C SER A 276 31.57 -1.21 -24.39
N ASP A 277 31.59 -2.03 -25.43
CA ASP A 277 32.76 -2.83 -25.79
C ASP A 277 33.93 -1.86 -26.06
N ASP A 278 34.91 -1.82 -25.17
CA ASP A 278 36.21 -1.21 -25.49
C ASP A 278 37.32 -2.28 -25.35
N PRO A 279 37.83 -2.82 -26.46
CA PRO A 279 38.94 -3.77 -26.43
C PRO A 279 40.30 -3.04 -26.48
N SER A 280 40.94 -2.99 -25.30
CA SER A 280 42.40 -3.16 -25.12
C SER A 280 43.34 -2.00 -25.57
N PRO A 281 44.67 -2.09 -25.38
CA PRO A 281 45.34 -1.59 -24.18
C PRO A 281 46.52 -0.65 -24.51
N LYS A 282 46.85 0.32 -23.64
CA LYS A 282 48.16 0.99 -23.72
C LYS A 282 48.79 1.16 -22.35
N THR A 283 49.67 0.20 -22.06
CA THR A 283 50.86 0.40 -21.26
C THR A 283 51.63 1.62 -21.77
N ARG A 284 51.94 2.57 -20.89
CA ARG A 284 53.11 3.44 -21.05
C ARG A 284 53.71 3.74 -19.69
N VAL A 285 54.80 3.03 -19.44
CA VAL A 285 55.85 3.40 -18.49
C VAL A 285 56.43 4.74 -18.93
N GLU A 286 56.56 5.70 -18.01
CA GLU A 286 57.66 6.67 -18.06
C GLU A 286 57.98 7.15 -16.63
N ARG A 287 59.25 6.99 -16.28
CA ARG A 287 59.91 7.44 -15.04
C ARG A 287 60.42 8.87 -15.22
N SER A 288 60.90 9.45 -14.11
CA SER A 288 61.78 10.62 -13.94
C SER A 288 61.08 11.99 -14.03
N TRP A 289 61.23 12.91 -13.08
CA TRP A 289 62.28 13.16 -12.07
C TRP A 289 61.70 13.47 -10.69
#